data_AF-A0A529I5N6-F1
#
_entry.id   AF-A0A529I5N6-F1
#
_cell.length_a   1.000
_cell.length_b   1.000
_cell.length_c   1.000
_cell.angle_alpha   90.00
_cell.angle_beta   90.00
_cell.angle_gamma   90.00
#
_symmetry.space_group_name_H-M   'P 1'
#
loop_
_entity.id
_entity.type
_entity.pdbx_description
1 polymer ?
#
loop_
_entity_poly.entity_id
_entity_poly.type
_entity_poly.pdbx_seq_one_letter_code
_entity_poly.pdbx_strand_id
1 'polypeptide(L)'
;MTDIWRSLLANLALVSILVVAWDLVADFTGRLSRRRRSLILGVVMCAGAIISMATALSVAGFIVDLRAAFIAAAAFFGGWPAMIIATAGSIAYRIHLGGQGASIGIVGILITAVVGIAWHHIVAARTRTIFDIFGLGVSVALAGLITLLVIPPQVVAGMVQLSTF
;
A
#
# COMPACT_ATOMS: atom_id res chain seq x y z
N MET A 1 6.90 24.44 -2.72
CA MET A 1 6.36 23.07 -2.83
C MET A 1 5.19 22.97 -1.87
N THR A 2 4.01 22.72 -2.42
CA THR A 2 2.76 22.60 -1.64
C THR A 2 2.87 21.45 -0.63
N ASP A 3 2.15 21.53 0.48
CA ASP A 3 2.22 20.52 1.56
C ASP A 3 1.85 19.10 1.06
N ILE A 4 1.02 19.01 0.02
CA ILE A 4 0.70 17.77 -0.69
C ILE A 4 1.94 17.12 -1.29
N TRP A 5 2.76 17.87 -2.04
CA TRP A 5 3.94 17.30 -2.71
C TRP A 5 4.99 16.84 -1.69
N ARG A 6 5.14 17.56 -0.56
CA ARG A 6 6.02 17.13 0.54
C ARG A 6 5.55 15.82 1.15
N SER A 7 4.25 15.68 1.42
CA SER A 7 3.69 14.46 2.01
C SER A 7 3.83 13.26 1.07
N LEU A 8 3.56 13.43 -0.22
CA LEU A 8 3.71 12.36 -1.21
C LEU A 8 5.17 11.94 -1.40
N LEU A 9 6.10 12.90 -1.47
CA LEU A 9 7.53 12.59 -1.59
C LEU A 9 8.09 11.95 -0.32
N ALA A 10 7.65 12.37 0.86
CA ALA A 10 8.05 11.74 2.12
C ALA A 10 7.57 10.28 2.18
N ASN A 11 6.33 10.02 1.76
CA ASN A 11 5.81 8.67 1.66
C ASN A 11 6.52 7.85 0.56
N LEU A 12 6.90 8.46 -0.56
CA LEU A 12 7.66 7.79 -1.62
C LEU A 12 9.08 7.43 -1.16
N ALA A 13 9.73 8.33 -0.42
CA ALA A 13 11.02 8.07 0.22
C ALA A 13 10.92 6.91 1.22
N LEU A 14 9.86 6.89 2.04
CA LEU A 14 9.59 5.81 2.98
C LEU A 14 9.40 4.46 2.26
N VAL A 15 8.59 4.43 1.20
CA VAL A 15 8.40 3.23 0.35
C VAL A 15 9.74 2.76 -0.21
N SER A 16 10.53 3.68 -0.76
CA SER A 16 11.82 3.36 -1.37
C SER A 16 12.80 2.78 -0.34
N ILE A 17 12.89 3.40 0.84
CA ILE A 17 13.73 2.93 1.95
C ILE A 17 13.27 1.54 2.41
N LEU A 18 11.97 1.31 2.54
CA LEU A 18 11.44 0.01 2.97
C LEU A 18 11.62 -1.09 1.93
N VAL A 19 11.55 -0.77 0.63
CA VAL A 19 11.84 -1.72 -0.45
C VAL A 19 13.33 -2.09 -0.44
N VAL A 20 14.22 -1.11 -0.31
CA VAL A 20 15.67 -1.36 -0.19
C VAL A 20 16.00 -2.13 1.08
N ALA A 21 15.39 -1.76 2.21
CA ALA A 21 15.54 -2.48 3.47
C ALA A 21 15.03 -3.92 3.37
N TRP A 22 13.95 -4.16 2.61
CA TRP A 22 13.46 -5.50 2.34
C TRP A 22 14.45 -6.31 1.51
N ASP A 23 15.09 -5.73 0.50
CA ASP A 23 16.10 -6.42 -0.32
C ASP A 23 17.29 -6.85 0.53
N LEU A 24 17.76 -5.97 1.42
CA LEU A 24 18.80 -6.26 2.41
C LEU A 24 18.37 -7.38 3.38
N VAL A 25 17.15 -7.32 3.93
CA VAL A 25 16.63 -8.35 4.85
C VAL A 25 16.37 -9.68 4.13
N ALA A 26 15.98 -9.63 2.86
CA ALA A 26 15.74 -10.79 2.01
C ALA A 26 17.01 -11.63 1.80
N ASP A 27 18.16 -10.98 1.63
CA ASP A 27 19.46 -11.64 1.52
C ASP A 27 19.85 -12.33 2.84
N PHE A 28 19.63 -11.67 3.98
CA PHE A 28 19.95 -12.23 5.30
C PHE A 28 18.98 -13.34 5.75
N THR A 29 17.75 -13.37 5.24
CA THR A 29 16.73 -14.39 5.60
C THR A 29 16.78 -15.66 4.75
N GLY A 30 17.80 -15.84 3.91
CA GLY A 30 17.97 -17.01 3.04
C GLY A 30 17.98 -18.39 3.73
N ARG A 31 18.27 -18.43 5.05
CA ARG A 31 18.27 -19.66 5.86
C ARG A 31 16.90 -20.01 6.48
N LEU A 32 15.89 -19.15 6.37
CA LEU A 32 14.57 -19.39 6.96
C LEU A 32 13.62 -20.11 5.99
N SER A 33 12.72 -20.91 6.56
CA SER A 33 11.60 -21.51 5.79
C SER A 33 10.79 -20.43 5.05
N ARG A 34 10.29 -20.76 3.85
CA ARG A 34 9.49 -19.87 3.00
C ARG A 34 8.34 -19.19 3.74
N ARG A 35 7.71 -19.90 4.68
CA ARG A 35 6.61 -19.38 5.50
C ARG A 35 7.06 -18.30 6.49
N ARG A 36 8.20 -18.49 7.18
CA ARG A 36 8.74 -17.48 8.10
C ARG A 36 9.17 -16.21 7.38
N ARG A 37 9.82 -16.34 6.22
CA ARG A 37 10.19 -15.16 5.39
C ARG A 37 8.96 -14.37 4.94
N SER A 38 7.89 -15.06 4.55
CA SER A 38 6.60 -14.44 4.23
C SER A 38 5.97 -13.72 5.43
N LEU A 39 6.00 -14.32 6.63
CA LEU A 39 5.49 -13.65 7.84
C LEU A 39 6.29 -12.38 8.18
N ILE A 40 7.62 -12.44 8.12
CA ILE A 40 8.50 -11.29 8.38
C ILE A 40 8.21 -10.18 7.36
N LEU A 41 8.09 -10.51 6.07
CA LEU A 41 7.69 -9.57 5.04
C LEU A 41 6.35 -8.89 5.38
N GLY A 42 5.34 -9.69 5.75
CA GLY A 42 4.02 -9.18 6.11
C GLY A 42 4.09 -8.18 7.25
N VAL A 43 4.89 -8.47 8.29
CA VAL A 43 5.07 -7.56 9.43
C VAL A 43 5.76 -6.27 9.01
N VAL A 44 6.85 -6.35 8.24
CA VAL A 44 7.59 -5.17 7.77
C VAL A 44 6.70 -4.28 6.90
N MET A 45 5.97 -4.88 5.95
CA MET A 45 5.05 -4.15 5.08
C MET A 45 3.85 -3.58 5.85
N CYS A 46 3.35 -4.30 6.86
CA CYS A 46 2.32 -3.79 7.75
C CYS A 46 2.80 -2.54 8.50
N ALA A 47 4.01 -2.56 9.06
CA ALA A 47 4.59 -1.42 9.74
C ALA A 47 4.75 -0.23 8.77
N GLY A 48 5.24 -0.48 7.55
CA GLY A 48 5.32 0.52 6.49
C GLY A 48 3.97 1.16 6.16
N ALA A 49 2.93 0.34 6.01
CA ALA A 49 1.56 0.82 5.78
C ALA A 49 1.07 1.69 6.94
N ILE A 50 1.25 1.26 8.19
CA ILE A 50 0.84 2.01 9.38
C ILE A 50 1.57 3.36 9.45
N ILE A 51 2.88 3.39 9.26
CA ILE A 51 3.68 4.62 9.28
C ILE A 51 3.21 5.56 8.16
N SER A 52 2.97 5.03 6.95
CA SER A 52 2.45 5.82 5.83
C SER A 52 1.12 6.48 6.19
N MET A 53 0.18 5.72 6.78
CA MET A 53 -1.09 6.26 7.25
C MET A 53 -0.94 7.27 8.39
N ALA A 54 0.04 7.11 9.28
CA ALA A 54 0.29 8.00 10.40
C ALA A 54 0.86 9.36 9.94
N THR A 55 1.69 9.35 8.89
CA THR A 55 2.29 10.55 8.28
C THR A 55 1.43 11.19 7.19
N ALA A 56 0.25 10.61 6.95
CA ALA A 56 -0.64 11.00 5.88
C ALA A 56 -1.31 12.35 6.14
N LEU A 57 -1.53 13.10 5.07
CA LEU A 57 -2.26 14.35 5.14
C LEU A 57 -3.77 14.06 5.02
N SER A 58 -4.54 14.54 5.99
CA SER A 58 -6.00 14.45 5.97
C SER A 58 -6.57 15.65 5.21
N VAL A 59 -7.16 15.39 4.03
CA VAL A 59 -7.89 16.39 3.25
C VAL A 59 -9.38 16.14 3.41
N ALA A 60 -10.10 17.05 4.06
CA ALA A 60 -11.54 16.95 4.31
C ALA A 60 -12.00 15.60 4.93
N GLY A 61 -11.17 15.00 5.79
CA GLY A 61 -11.46 13.70 6.44
C GLY A 61 -11.11 12.47 5.59
N PHE A 62 -10.50 12.67 4.41
CA PHE A 62 -9.92 11.63 3.57
C PHE A 62 -8.41 11.62 3.72
N ILE A 63 -7.88 10.43 4.00
CA ILE A 63 -6.45 10.23 4.23
C ILE A 63 -5.81 9.85 2.89
N VAL A 64 -4.90 10.69 2.40
CA VAL A 64 -4.12 10.43 1.18
C VAL A 64 -2.74 9.95 1.58
N ASP A 65 -2.41 8.70 1.24
CA ASP A 65 -1.14 8.08 1.58
C ASP A 65 -0.73 6.97 0.57
N LEU A 66 0.38 6.30 0.84
CA LEU A 66 0.96 5.26 0.01
C LEU A 66 0.78 3.84 0.61
N ARG A 67 -0.21 3.64 1.49
CA ARG A 67 -0.50 2.33 2.10
C ARG A 67 -0.65 1.20 1.09
N ALA A 68 -1.21 1.52 -0.08
CA ALA A 68 -1.54 0.54 -1.10
C ALA A 68 -0.28 -0.15 -1.66
N ALA A 69 0.83 0.59 -1.76
CA ALA A 69 2.09 0.03 -2.23
C ALA A 69 2.60 -1.08 -1.28
N PHE A 70 2.54 -0.86 0.03
CA PHE A 70 2.97 -1.83 1.03
C PHE A 70 2.09 -3.08 1.07
N ILE A 71 0.76 -2.90 1.01
CA ILE A 71 -0.19 -4.01 1.03
C ILE A 71 -0.05 -4.86 -0.23
N ALA A 72 0.06 -4.20 -1.39
CA ALA A 72 0.29 -4.88 -2.67
C ALA A 72 1.63 -5.63 -2.67
N ALA A 73 2.71 -5.02 -2.15
CA ALA A 73 4.01 -5.67 -2.03
C ALA A 73 3.97 -6.89 -1.10
N ALA A 74 3.30 -6.79 0.05
CA ALA A 74 3.12 -7.91 0.96
C ALA A 74 2.41 -9.08 0.27
N ALA A 75 1.32 -8.81 -0.44
CA ALA A 75 0.55 -9.82 -1.15
C ALA A 75 1.32 -10.41 -2.34
N PHE A 76 1.97 -9.56 -3.15
CA PHE A 76 2.69 -9.97 -4.34
C PHE A 76 3.98 -10.75 -4.02
N PHE A 77 4.80 -10.26 -3.09
CA PHE A 77 6.07 -10.91 -2.77
C PHE A 77 5.91 -12.05 -1.76
N GLY A 78 5.04 -11.87 -0.76
CA GLY A 78 4.89 -12.80 0.36
C GLY A 78 3.74 -13.79 0.24
N GLY A 79 2.82 -13.60 -0.71
CA GLY A 79 1.66 -14.47 -0.87
C GLY A 79 0.68 -14.38 0.32
N TRP A 80 -0.10 -15.43 0.53
CA TRP A 80 -1.18 -15.45 1.53
C TRP A 80 -0.77 -15.04 2.96
N PRO A 81 0.32 -15.57 3.57
CA PRO A 81 0.63 -15.25 4.97
C PRO A 81 0.99 -13.78 5.16
N ALA A 82 1.79 -13.22 4.25
CA ALA A 82 2.17 -11.81 4.28
C ALA A 82 0.98 -10.88 4.01
N MET A 83 0.14 -11.23 3.02
CA MET A 83 -1.07 -10.49 2.70
C MET A 83 -1.98 -10.37 3.91
N ILE A 84 -2.26 -11.48 4.60
CA ILE A 84 -3.18 -11.48 5.75
C ILE A 84 -2.67 -10.57 6.86
N ILE A 85 -1.37 -10.65 7.19
CA ILE A 85 -0.78 -9.79 8.23
C ILE A 85 -0.88 -8.31 7.85
N ALA A 86 -0.40 -7.96 6.66
CA ALA A 86 -0.38 -6.57 6.21
C ALA A 86 -1.79 -5.99 6.10
N THR A 87 -2.74 -6.77 5.57
CA THR A 87 -4.14 -6.36 5.39
C THR A 87 -4.83 -6.20 6.73
N ALA A 88 -4.73 -7.20 7.62
CA ALA A 88 -5.39 -7.16 8.92
C ALA A 88 -4.88 -6.01 9.80
N GLY A 89 -3.56 -5.83 9.88
CA GLY A 89 -2.97 -4.73 10.65
C GLY A 89 -3.29 -3.36 10.05
N SER A 90 -3.30 -3.24 8.72
CA SER A 90 -3.71 -2.00 8.04
C SER A 90 -5.18 -1.65 8.29
N ILE A 91 -6.08 -2.65 8.28
CA ILE A 91 -7.51 -2.45 8.58
C ILE A 91 -7.68 -2.02 10.04
N ALA A 92 -7.03 -2.71 10.98
CA ALA A 92 -7.11 -2.38 12.40
C ALA A 92 -6.65 -0.93 12.67
N TYR A 93 -5.51 -0.53 12.10
CA TYR A 93 -5.02 0.83 12.24
C TYR A 93 -5.93 1.84 11.53
N ARG A 94 -6.52 1.49 10.39
CA ARG A 94 -7.44 2.37 9.69
C ARG A 94 -8.73 2.60 10.47
N ILE A 95 -9.25 1.58 11.13
CA ILE A 95 -10.40 1.69 12.04
C ILE A 95 -10.06 2.61 13.21
N HIS A 96 -8.86 2.45 13.79
CA HIS A 96 -8.38 3.29 14.89
C HIS A 96 -8.30 4.79 14.51
N LEU A 97 -7.87 5.12 13.29
CA LEU A 97 -7.83 6.50 12.80
C LEU A 97 -9.21 7.15 12.63
N GLY A 98 -10.27 6.37 12.39
CA GLY A 98 -11.63 6.89 12.19
C GLY A 98 -11.79 7.87 11.02
N GLY A 99 -12.85 8.68 11.02
CA GLY A 99 -13.13 9.68 9.99
C GLY A 99 -14.08 9.19 8.87
N GLN A 100 -14.65 10.13 8.11
CA GLN A 100 -15.70 9.84 7.14
C GLN A 100 -15.26 8.89 6.01
N GLY A 101 -13.97 8.93 5.62
CA GLY A 101 -13.41 8.03 4.61
C GLY A 101 -12.97 6.65 5.12
N ALA A 102 -13.36 6.22 6.34
CA ALA A 102 -12.87 4.97 6.93
C ALA A 102 -13.35 3.73 6.17
N SER A 103 -14.64 3.66 5.85
CA SER A 103 -15.24 2.53 5.11
C SER A 103 -14.63 2.39 3.71
N ILE A 104 -14.49 3.52 2.98
CA ILE A 104 -13.87 3.58 1.66
C ILE A 104 -12.39 3.16 1.74
N GLY A 105 -11.67 3.59 2.78
CA GLY A 105 -10.28 3.18 3.00
C GLY A 105 -10.12 1.67 3.24
N ILE A 106 -11.06 1.04 3.96
CA ILE A 106 -11.05 -0.42 4.17
C ILE A 106 -11.31 -1.16 2.85
N VAL A 107 -12.27 -0.69 2.05
CA VAL A 107 -12.53 -1.25 0.72
C VAL A 107 -11.29 -1.14 -0.18
N GLY A 108 -10.61 0.02 -0.18
CA GLY A 108 -9.36 0.21 -0.91
C GLY A 108 -8.25 -0.74 -0.47
N ILE A 109 -8.11 -0.99 0.83
CA ILE A 109 -7.17 -1.99 1.38
C ILE A 109 -7.50 -3.40 0.85
N LEU A 110 -8.77 -3.80 0.90
CA LEU A 110 -9.21 -5.11 0.42
C LEU A 110 -8.96 -5.29 -1.08
N ILE A 111 -9.36 -4.30 -1.90
CA ILE A 111 -9.13 -4.34 -3.35
C ILE A 111 -7.63 -4.48 -3.63
N THR A 112 -6.79 -3.69 -2.95
CA THR A 112 -5.34 -3.74 -3.13
C THR A 112 -4.76 -5.11 -2.77
N ALA A 113 -5.23 -5.71 -1.68
CA ALA A 113 -4.82 -7.04 -1.27
C ALA A 113 -5.21 -8.10 -2.32
N VAL A 114 -6.44 -8.03 -2.86
CA VAL A 114 -6.91 -8.93 -3.92
C VAL A 114 -6.09 -8.76 -5.21
N VAL A 115 -5.82 -7.53 -5.64
CA VAL A 115 -5.00 -7.25 -6.82
C VAL A 115 -3.58 -7.81 -6.64
N GLY A 116 -2.97 -7.58 -5.46
CA GLY A 116 -1.62 -8.06 -5.18
C GLY A 116 -1.52 -9.59 -5.14
N ILE A 117 -2.50 -10.29 -4.55
CA ILE A 117 -2.50 -11.76 -4.51
C ILE A 117 -2.88 -12.37 -5.86
N ALA A 118 -3.74 -11.73 -6.64
CA ALA A 118 -4.04 -12.16 -8.00
C ALA A 118 -2.76 -12.15 -8.85
N TRP A 119 -1.99 -11.05 -8.79
CA TRP A 119 -0.70 -10.97 -9.46
C TRP A 119 0.32 -11.98 -8.92
N HIS A 120 0.29 -12.27 -7.61
CA HIS A 120 1.13 -13.33 -7.03
C HIS A 120 0.90 -14.67 -7.71
N HIS A 121 -0.35 -15.08 -7.91
CA HIS A 121 -0.69 -16.37 -8.54
C HIS A 121 -0.45 -16.39 -10.04
N ILE A 122 -0.74 -15.28 -10.75
CA ILE A 122 -0.48 -15.16 -12.19
C ILE A 122 1.02 -15.32 -12.48
N VAL A 123 1.88 -14.75 -11.63
CA VAL A 123 3.34 -14.78 -11.82
C VAL A 123 3.97 -15.96 -11.09
N ALA A 124 3.26 -16.68 -10.21
CA ALA A 124 3.81 -17.82 -9.47
C ALA A 124 4.32 -18.95 -10.39
N ALA A 125 3.77 -19.06 -11.60
CA ALA A 125 4.16 -20.07 -12.59
C ALA A 125 5.35 -19.64 -13.48
N ARG A 126 5.84 -18.40 -13.39
CA ARG A 126 6.92 -17.85 -14.23
C ARG A 126 7.98 -17.10 -13.42
N THR A 127 9.15 -16.87 -14.02
CA THR A 127 10.15 -15.97 -13.43
C THR A 127 9.60 -14.55 -13.42
N ARG A 128 9.64 -13.86 -12.28
CA ARG A 128 9.14 -12.49 -12.12
C ARG A 128 9.97 -11.55 -12.98
N THR A 129 9.31 -10.76 -13.82
CA THR A 129 9.94 -9.75 -14.68
C THR A 129 9.66 -8.33 -14.17
N ILE A 130 10.45 -7.35 -14.62
CA ILE A 130 10.21 -5.93 -14.29
C ILE A 130 8.84 -5.45 -14.79
N PHE A 131 8.33 -6.02 -15.89
CA PHE A 131 7.00 -5.74 -16.43
C PHE A 131 5.87 -6.21 -15.51
N ASP A 132 6.08 -7.28 -14.74
CA ASP A 132 5.10 -7.74 -13.74
C ASP A 132 4.98 -6.76 -12.58
N ILE A 133 6.10 -6.21 -12.13
CA ILE A 133 6.15 -5.21 -11.07
C ILE A 133 5.50 -3.90 -11.55
N PHE A 134 5.80 -3.50 -12.79
CA PHE A 134 5.14 -2.34 -13.41
C PHE A 134 3.63 -2.56 -13.57
N GLY A 135 3.21 -3.73 -14.05
CA GLY A 135 1.81 -4.11 -14.19
C GLY A 135 1.07 -4.12 -12.86
N LEU A 136 1.71 -4.61 -11.78
CA LEU A 136 1.19 -4.53 -10.42
C LEU A 136 0.99 -3.06 -10.01
N GLY A 137 2.01 -2.21 -10.20
CA GLY A 137 1.94 -0.79 -9.85
C GLY A 137 0.80 -0.06 -10.57
N VAL A 138 0.65 -0.30 -11.87
CA VAL A 138 -0.46 0.25 -12.67
C VAL A 138 -1.81 -0.28 -12.18
N SER A 139 -1.92 -1.58 -11.91
CA SER A 139 -3.17 -2.20 -11.44
C SER A 139 -3.60 -1.62 -10.08
N VAL A 140 -2.64 -1.40 -9.18
CA VAL A 140 -2.88 -0.80 -7.85
C VAL A 140 -3.26 0.67 -7.98
N ALA A 141 -2.62 1.43 -8.88
CA ALA A 141 -2.99 2.81 -9.15
C ALA A 141 -4.42 2.93 -9.72
N LEU A 142 -4.78 2.06 -10.67
CA LEU A 142 -6.14 1.97 -11.21
C LEU A 142 -7.16 1.55 -10.15
N ALA A 143 -6.82 0.60 -9.28
CA ALA A 143 -7.65 0.24 -8.14
C ALA A 143 -7.90 1.43 -7.20
N GLY A 144 -6.88 2.26 -6.97
CA GLY A 144 -6.99 3.51 -6.21
C GLY A 144 -7.94 4.53 -6.86
N LEU A 145 -7.91 4.64 -8.19
CA LEU A 145 -8.83 5.49 -8.96
C LEU A 145 -10.29 5.06 -8.81
N ILE A 146 -10.57 3.75 -8.71
CA ILE A 146 -11.93 3.25 -8.47
C ILE A 146 -12.46 3.75 -7.12
N THR A 147 -11.62 3.77 -6.08
CA THR A 147 -12.01 4.36 -4.79
C THR A 147 -12.29 5.86 -4.86
N LEU A 148 -11.62 6.61 -5.76
CA LEU A 148 -11.90 8.05 -5.95
C LEU A 148 -13.28 8.31 -6.55
N LEU A 149 -13.81 7.41 -7.37
CA LEU A 149 -15.18 7.53 -7.93
C LEU A 149 -16.27 7.45 -6.86
N VAL A 150 -15.96 6.90 -5.69
CA VAL A 150 -16.88 6.77 -4.55
C VAL A 150 -16.78 7.99 -3.63
N ILE A 151 -15.73 8.81 -3.75
CA ILE A 151 -15.52 10.01 -2.94
C ILE A 151 -16.43 11.14 -3.45
N PRO A 152 -17.09 11.91 -2.55
CA PRO A 152 -17.90 13.05 -2.95
C PRO A 152 -17.13 14.05 -3.83
N PRO A 153 -17.73 14.57 -4.93
CA PRO A 153 -17.05 15.48 -5.86
C PRO A 153 -16.48 16.74 -5.20
N GLN A 154 -17.07 17.18 -4.08
CA GLN A 154 -16.58 18.37 -3.36
C GLN A 154 -15.19 18.16 -2.75
N VAL A 155 -14.88 16.94 -2.32
CA VAL A 155 -13.56 16.59 -1.75
C VAL A 155 -12.52 16.49 -2.87
N VAL A 156 -12.91 15.92 -4.01
CA VAL A 156 -12.04 15.84 -5.20
C VAL A 156 -11.67 17.24 -5.69
N ALA A 157 -12.63 18.16 -5.74
CA ALA A 157 -12.38 19.56 -6.09
C ALA A 157 -11.41 20.24 -5.11
N GLY A 158 -11.53 19.97 -3.80
CA GLY A 158 -10.61 20.47 -2.77
C GLY A 158 -9.18 19.92 -2.92
N MET A 159 -9.02 18.64 -3.28
CA MET A 159 -7.72 18.05 -3.59
C MET A 159 -7.07 18.69 -4.81
N VAL A 160 -7.86 18.94 -5.87
CA VAL A 160 -7.38 19.63 -7.07
C VAL A 160 -6.93 21.04 -6.74
N GLN A 161 -7.70 21.80 -5.94
CA GLN A 161 -7.31 23.14 -5.53
C GLN A 161 -6.01 23.17 -4.73
N LEU A 162 -5.81 22.25 -3.77
CA LEU A 162 -4.56 22.13 -3.02
C LEU A 162 -3.35 21.71 -3.87
N SER A 163 -3.58 21.15 -5.06
CA SER A 163 -2.53 20.79 -6.01
C SER A 163 -2.13 21.92 -6.97
N THR A 164 -3.00 22.91 -7.16
CA THR A 164 -2.86 23.98 -8.17
C THR A 164 -2.36 25.33 -7.65
N PHE A 165 -2.07 25.48 -6.36
CA PHE A 165 -1.51 26.71 -5.76
C PHE A 165 -0.16 26.46 -5.09
#